data_AF-A0A956TUA8-F1
#
_entry.id   AF-A0A956TUA8-F1
#
_cell.length_a   1.000
_cell.length_b   1.000
_cell.length_c   1.000
_cell.angle_alpha   90.00
_cell.angle_beta   90.00
_cell.angle_gamma   90.00
#
_symmetry.space_group_name_H-M   'P 1'
#
loop_
_entity.id
_entity.type
_entity.pdbx_description
1 polymer ?
#
loop_
_entity_poly.entity_id
_entity_poly.type
_entity_poly.pdbx_seq_one_letter_code
_entity_poly.pdbx_strand_id
1 'polypeptide(L)'
;RVISIDVTSQVEKAKTLPIAKQMVTYLTGKSTDPAIVQKIKAAAEGKRVLVLLDSDHSMHNVLAELETYAPMVARGSYMIVQDTNVNGHPVLPQYGPGPMEAVEAFLETHLEFEPDRSRERMLFTVCPKGYLKRV
;
A
#
# COMPACT_ATOMS: atom_id res chain seq x y z
N ARG A 1 -9.93 -10.61 -7.01
CA ARG A 1 -10.36 -10.70 -5.59
C ARG A 1 -9.58 -9.65 -4.82
N VAL A 2 -10.21 -8.95 -3.88
CA VAL A 2 -9.60 -7.89 -3.06
C VAL A 2 -9.55 -8.37 -1.62
N ILE A 3 -8.44 -8.10 -0.93
CA ILE A 3 -8.35 -8.27 0.52
C ILE A 3 -8.17 -6.88 1.10
N SER A 4 -9.09 -6.48 1.98
CA SER A 4 -9.06 -5.19 2.66
C SER A 4 -8.81 -5.44 4.14
N ILE A 5 -7.92 -4.64 4.74
CA ILE A 5 -7.49 -4.77 6.12
C ILE A 5 -7.65 -3.41 6.78
N ASP A 6 -8.24 -3.40 7.96
CA ASP A 6 -8.33 -2.20 8.79
C ASP A 6 -8.28 -2.59 10.26
N VAL A 7 -7.72 -1.73 11.11
CA VAL A 7 -7.71 -1.93 12.57
C VAL A 7 -9.12 -1.85 13.16
N THR A 8 -10.05 -1.19 12.46
CA THR A 8 -11.45 -1.02 12.82
C THR A 8 -12.38 -1.49 11.71
N SER A 9 -13.38 -2.31 12.05
CA SER A 9 -14.35 -2.78 11.07
C SER A 9 -15.41 -1.70 10.76
N GLN A 10 -15.28 -1.03 9.61
CA GLN A 10 -16.28 -0.08 9.09
C GLN A 10 -16.95 -0.57 7.80
N VAL A 11 -17.13 -1.88 7.67
CA VAL A 11 -17.45 -2.54 6.39
C VAL A 11 -18.92 -2.94 6.24
N GLU A 12 -19.78 -2.69 7.23
CA GLU A 12 -21.15 -3.20 7.25
C GLU A 12 -21.98 -2.74 6.06
N LYS A 13 -21.90 -1.45 5.70
CA LYS A 13 -22.55 -0.94 4.48
C LYS A 13 -21.97 -1.58 3.22
N ALA A 14 -20.64 -1.70 3.12
CA ALA A 14 -19.97 -2.29 1.97
C ALA A 14 -20.36 -3.77 1.78
N LYS A 15 -20.45 -4.54 2.87
CA LYS A 15 -20.91 -5.94 2.86
C LYS A 15 -22.32 -6.13 2.32
N THR A 16 -23.17 -5.10 2.28
CA THR A 16 -24.50 -5.22 1.66
C THR A 16 -24.45 -5.27 0.13
N LEU A 17 -23.40 -4.71 -0.48
CA LEU A 17 -23.26 -4.59 -1.93
C LEU A 17 -22.98 -5.97 -2.57
N PRO A 18 -23.74 -6.41 -3.59
CA PRO A 18 -23.57 -7.73 -4.21
C PRO A 18 -22.14 -8.00 -4.69
N ILE A 19 -21.50 -7.01 -5.32
CA ILE A 19 -20.12 -7.14 -5.81
C ILE A 19 -19.12 -7.32 -4.67
N ALA A 20 -19.31 -6.60 -3.57
CA ALA A 20 -18.39 -6.66 -2.43
C ALA A 20 -18.46 -8.02 -1.73
N LYS A 21 -19.67 -8.59 -1.57
CA LYS A 21 -19.86 -9.94 -1.02
C LYS A 21 -19.09 -11.01 -1.80
N GLN A 22 -18.99 -10.86 -3.12
CA GLN A 22 -18.32 -11.83 -3.99
C GLN A 22 -16.81 -11.59 -4.07
N MET A 23 -16.40 -10.32 -4.12
CA MET A 23 -15.06 -9.94 -4.56
C MET A 23 -14.12 -9.54 -3.42
N VAL A 24 -14.64 -9.15 -2.25
CA VAL A 24 -13.85 -8.57 -1.16
C VAL A 24 -13.83 -9.50 0.06
N THR A 25 -12.64 -9.77 0.56
CA THR A 25 -12.43 -10.40 1.87
C THR A 25 -11.94 -9.32 2.83
N TYR A 26 -12.63 -9.17 3.97
CA TYR A 26 -12.28 -8.18 4.99
C TYR A 26 -11.54 -8.86 6.13
N LEU A 27 -10.41 -8.30 6.52
CA LEU A 27 -9.64 -8.68 7.70
C LEU A 27 -9.62 -7.51 8.68
N THR A 28 -9.67 -7.79 9.98
CA THR A 28 -9.59 -6.77 11.02
C THR A 28 -8.33 -6.98 11.84
N GLY A 29 -7.49 -5.95 11.94
CA GLY A 29 -6.19 -5.99 12.60
C GLY A 29 -5.19 -5.04 11.94
N LYS A 30 -3.97 -4.98 12.49
CA LYS A 30 -2.87 -4.23 11.86
C LYS A 30 -2.43 -4.95 10.58
N SER A 31 -2.14 -4.20 9.54
CA SER A 31 -1.62 -4.71 8.26
C SER A 31 -0.28 -5.43 8.40
N THR A 32 0.49 -5.12 9.43
CA THR A 32 1.80 -5.74 9.75
C THR A 32 1.72 -6.82 10.82
N ASP A 33 0.52 -7.15 11.33
CA ASP A 33 0.34 -8.24 12.30
C ASP A 33 0.69 -9.60 11.65
N PRO A 34 1.60 -10.41 12.24
CA PRO A 34 2.00 -11.69 11.67
C PRO A 34 0.84 -12.63 11.32
N ALA A 35 -0.23 -12.66 12.13
CA ALA A 35 -1.39 -13.51 11.88
C ALA A 35 -2.23 -13.01 10.69
N ILE A 36 -2.28 -11.69 10.47
CA ILE A 36 -2.91 -11.07 9.31
C ILE A 36 -2.07 -11.32 8.05
N VAL A 37 -0.76 -11.06 8.14
CA VAL A 37 0.20 -11.28 7.07
C VAL A 37 0.20 -12.73 6.60
N GLN A 38 0.13 -13.70 7.52
CA GLN A 38 0.05 -15.13 7.16
C GLN A 38 -1.20 -15.45 6.34
N LYS A 39 -2.37 -14.91 6.72
CA LYS A 39 -3.62 -15.09 5.96
C LYS A 39 -3.50 -14.50 4.55
N ILE A 40 -2.86 -13.34 4.43
CA ILE A 40 -2.66 -12.68 3.13
C ILE A 40 -1.68 -13.46 2.27
N LYS A 41 -0.55 -13.92 2.83
CA LYS A 41 0.42 -14.77 2.13
C LYS A 41 -0.24 -16.01 1.54
N ALA A 42 -1.02 -16.73 2.34
CA ALA A 42 -1.77 -17.90 1.87
C ALA A 42 -2.79 -17.54 0.78
N ALA A 43 -3.47 -16.41 0.91
CA ALA A 43 -4.43 -15.96 -0.09
C ALA A 43 -3.76 -15.43 -1.39
N ALA A 44 -2.52 -14.97 -1.32
CA ALA A 44 -1.72 -14.43 -2.41
C ALA A 44 -0.95 -15.50 -3.20
N GLU A 45 -0.79 -16.70 -2.64
CA GLU A 45 0.00 -17.77 -3.24
C GLU A 45 -0.44 -18.09 -4.68
N GLY A 46 0.53 -18.14 -5.60
CA GLY A 46 0.33 -18.40 -7.01
C GLY A 46 -0.41 -17.31 -7.79
N LYS A 47 -0.64 -16.13 -7.21
CA LYS A 47 -1.41 -15.05 -7.83
C LYS A 47 -0.56 -13.84 -8.16
N ARG A 48 -1.01 -13.05 -9.13
CA ARG A 48 -0.46 -11.73 -9.44
C ARG A 48 -1.02 -10.71 -8.43
N VAL A 49 -0.17 -10.24 -7.53
CA VAL A 49 -0.55 -9.32 -6.44
C VAL A 49 -0.19 -7.89 -6.80
N LEU A 50 -1.09 -6.97 -6.49
CA LEU A 50 -0.86 -5.53 -6.40
C LEU A 50 -1.22 -5.10 -4.97
N VAL A 51 -0.45 -4.18 -4.41
CA VAL A 51 -0.64 -3.68 -3.04
C VAL A 51 -0.96 -2.19 -3.09
N LEU A 52 -1.92 -1.76 -2.28
CA LEU A 52 -2.28 -0.36 -2.07
C LEU A 52 -2.17 -0.08 -0.57
N LEU A 53 -1.32 0.87 -0.19
CA LEU A 53 -1.09 1.30 1.19
C LEU A 53 -1.77 2.65 1.41
N ASP A 54 -2.72 2.69 2.34
CA ASP A 54 -3.57 3.86 2.66
C ASP A 54 -4.02 3.77 4.12
N SER A 55 -3.09 3.41 5.02
CA SER A 55 -3.38 3.16 6.44
C SER A 55 -2.87 4.31 7.32
N ASP A 56 -1.98 4.02 8.27
CA ASP A 56 -1.25 5.02 9.02
C ASP A 56 -0.09 5.57 8.17
N HIS A 57 -0.07 6.89 8.03
CA HIS A 57 0.85 7.60 7.14
C HIS A 57 2.16 8.02 7.82
N SER A 58 2.48 7.50 9.01
CA SER A 58 3.82 7.68 9.59
C SER A 58 4.86 6.90 8.79
N MET A 59 6.06 7.49 8.63
CA MET A 59 7.17 6.85 7.91
C MET A 59 7.43 5.42 8.38
N HIS A 60 7.42 5.18 9.70
CA HIS A 60 7.73 3.87 10.26
C HIS A 60 6.67 2.82 9.89
N ASN A 61 5.39 3.18 9.93
CA ASN A 61 4.33 2.25 9.56
C ASN A 61 4.37 1.93 8.06
N VAL A 62 4.48 2.95 7.21
CA VAL A 62 4.54 2.76 5.75
C VAL A 62 5.75 1.92 5.36
N LEU A 63 6.93 2.17 5.95
CA LEU A 63 8.12 1.36 5.69
C LEU A 63 7.92 -0.10 6.12
N ALA A 64 7.34 -0.34 7.30
CA ALA A 64 7.06 -1.69 7.77
C ALA A 64 6.06 -2.43 6.85
N GLU A 65 5.06 -1.74 6.30
CA GLU A 65 4.16 -2.30 5.30
C GLU A 65 4.88 -2.59 3.99
N LEU A 66 5.73 -1.66 3.50
CA LEU A 66 6.51 -1.86 2.29
C LEU A 66 7.35 -3.15 2.38
N GLU A 67 8.12 -3.30 3.46
CA GLU A 67 8.93 -4.50 3.75
C GLU A 67 8.08 -5.77 3.83
N THR A 68 6.92 -5.69 4.48
CA THR A 68 6.02 -6.83 4.69
C THR A 68 5.48 -7.38 3.36
N TYR A 69 5.12 -6.48 2.44
CA TYR A 69 4.36 -6.82 1.25
C TYR A 69 5.21 -6.92 -0.02
N ALA A 70 6.40 -6.32 -0.07
CA ALA A 70 7.31 -6.39 -1.22
C ALA A 70 7.56 -7.82 -1.74
N PRO A 71 7.80 -8.84 -0.88
CA PRO A 71 8.01 -10.22 -1.36
C PRO A 71 6.81 -10.81 -2.10
N MET A 72 5.59 -10.32 -1.84
CA MET A 72 4.35 -10.84 -2.44
C MET A 72 4.02 -10.20 -3.80
N VAL A 73 4.60 -9.05 -4.12
CA VAL A 73 4.26 -8.30 -5.34
C VAL A 73 4.92 -8.93 -6.55
N ALA A 74 4.13 -9.30 -7.57
CA ALA A 74 4.68 -9.95 -8.75
C ALA A 74 5.52 -8.98 -9.61
N ARG A 75 6.51 -9.51 -10.34
CA ARG A 75 7.25 -8.75 -11.35
C ARG A 75 6.32 -8.08 -12.35
N GLY A 76 6.59 -6.81 -12.67
CA GLY A 76 5.76 -5.92 -13.48
C GLY A 76 4.44 -5.48 -12.80
N SER A 77 4.21 -5.83 -11.54
CA SER A 77 3.08 -5.35 -10.73
C SER A 77 3.52 -4.19 -9.83
N TYR A 78 2.64 -3.73 -8.94
CA TYR A 78 2.84 -2.49 -8.19
C TYR A 78 2.61 -2.63 -6.69
N MET A 79 3.33 -1.80 -5.95
CA MET A 79 2.96 -1.30 -4.64
C MET A 79 2.67 0.18 -4.79
N ILE A 80 1.48 0.62 -4.37
CA ILE A 80 1.04 1.99 -4.49
C ILE A 80 0.94 2.57 -3.09
N VAL A 81 1.76 3.58 -2.81
CA VAL A 81 1.81 4.29 -1.53
C VAL A 81 1.04 5.61 -1.66
N GLN A 82 -0.05 5.74 -0.90
CA GLN A 82 -0.85 6.96 -0.84
C GLN A 82 -0.11 8.08 -0.09
N ASP A 83 -0.55 9.32 -0.33
CA ASP A 83 -0.14 10.53 0.38
C ASP A 83 1.37 10.76 0.49
N THR A 84 2.14 10.33 -0.51
CA THR A 84 3.56 10.70 -0.65
C THR A 84 3.74 12.20 -0.94
N ASN A 85 2.66 12.97 -1.05
CA ASN A 85 2.70 14.42 -1.21
C ASN A 85 2.83 15.22 0.10
N VAL A 86 2.67 14.60 1.27
CA VAL A 86 2.75 15.28 2.58
C VAL A 86 4.19 15.61 2.97
N ASN A 87 4.41 16.19 4.14
CA ASN A 87 5.74 16.54 4.67
C ASN A 87 6.58 17.42 3.74
N GLY A 88 5.93 18.31 2.97
CA GLY A 88 6.63 19.24 2.07
C GLY A 88 6.81 18.71 0.65
N HIS A 89 6.08 17.67 0.25
CA HIS A 89 6.17 17.05 -1.07
C HIS A 89 4.96 17.26 -2.01
N PRO A 90 4.22 18.38 -2.06
CA PRO A 90 4.52 19.74 -1.59
C PRO A 90 3.61 20.22 -0.45
N VAL A 91 2.76 19.35 0.12
CA VAL A 91 1.73 19.75 1.08
C VAL A 91 2.14 19.41 2.50
N LEU A 92 1.47 20.04 3.47
CA LEU A 92 1.65 19.78 4.91
C LEU A 92 3.14 19.72 5.35
N PRO A 93 3.92 20.80 5.17
CA PRO A 93 5.37 20.80 5.46
C PRO A 93 5.73 20.54 6.94
N GLN A 94 4.75 20.55 7.85
CA GLN A 94 4.92 20.27 9.27
C GLN A 94 4.36 18.90 9.68
N TYR A 95 4.07 18.03 8.71
CA TYR A 95 3.54 16.69 8.97
C TYR A 95 4.53 15.82 9.76
N GLY A 96 5.84 15.98 9.51
CA GLY A 96 6.87 15.08 9.99
C GLY A 96 7.10 13.91 9.02
N PRO A 97 8.10 13.04 9.25
CA PRO A 97 8.42 11.96 8.31
C PRO A 97 7.21 11.06 8.02
N GLY A 98 6.88 10.93 6.74
CA GLY A 98 5.67 10.28 6.25
C GLY A 98 5.93 9.30 5.11
N PRO A 99 4.96 9.13 4.19
CA PRO A 99 5.03 8.10 3.16
C PRO A 99 6.16 8.33 2.15
N MET A 100 6.50 9.59 1.81
CA MET A 100 7.62 9.87 0.91
C MET A 100 8.95 9.40 1.52
N GLU A 101 9.20 9.75 2.79
CA GLU A 101 10.43 9.34 3.47
C GLU A 101 10.52 7.81 3.60
N ALA A 102 9.39 7.12 3.78
CA ALA A 102 9.36 5.66 3.79
C ALA A 102 9.68 5.07 2.42
N VAL A 103 9.14 5.64 1.34
CA VAL A 103 9.44 5.24 -0.05
C VAL A 103 10.92 5.45 -0.35
N GLU A 104 11.49 6.61 0.01
CA GLU A 104 12.90 6.90 -0.24
C GLU A 104 13.80 5.91 0.51
N ALA A 105 13.54 5.66 1.79
CA ALA A 105 14.29 4.66 2.58
C ALA A 105 14.16 3.24 2.03
N PHE A 106 12.96 2.83 1.60
CA PHE A 106 12.73 1.51 1.01
C PHE A 106 13.52 1.30 -0.29
N LEU A 107 13.59 2.32 -1.14
CA LEU A 107 14.29 2.23 -2.43
C LEU A 107 15.82 2.19 -2.30
N GLU A 108 16.38 2.53 -1.14
CA GLU A 108 17.83 2.38 -0.89
C GLU A 108 18.27 0.91 -0.86
N THR A 109 17.37 0.00 -0.45
CA THR A 109 17.67 -1.43 -0.28
C THR A 109 16.91 -2.34 -1.24
N HIS A 110 15.82 -1.87 -1.86
CA HIS A 110 14.97 -2.64 -2.77
C HIS A 110 15.11 -2.20 -4.24
N LEU A 111 16.23 -2.56 -4.86
CA LEU A 111 16.57 -2.21 -6.24
C LEU A 111 15.68 -2.90 -7.29
N GLU A 112 14.89 -3.89 -6.90
CA GLU A 112 13.88 -4.51 -7.75
C GLU A 112 12.60 -3.69 -7.87
N PHE A 113 12.51 -2.53 -7.22
CA PHE A 113 11.41 -1.57 -7.35
C PHE A 113 11.89 -0.22 -7.91
N GLU A 114 11.05 0.40 -8.74
CA GLU A 114 11.29 1.74 -9.27
C GLU A 114 10.00 2.58 -9.25
N PRO A 115 10.06 3.90 -9.01
CA PRO A 115 8.91 4.78 -9.19
C PRO A 115 8.46 4.90 -10.66
N ASP A 116 7.22 4.52 -10.97
CA ASP A 116 6.60 4.73 -12.28
C ASP A 116 5.82 6.04 -12.33
N ARG A 117 6.53 7.13 -12.68
CA ARG A 117 5.91 8.46 -12.84
C ARG A 117 4.91 8.53 -13.99
N SER A 118 4.87 7.56 -14.91
CA SER A 118 3.86 7.52 -15.97
C SER A 118 2.46 7.18 -15.46
N ARG A 119 2.32 6.82 -14.17
CA ARG A 119 1.04 6.63 -13.48
C ARG A 119 0.53 7.91 -12.81
N GLU A 120 1.38 8.93 -12.67
CA GLU A 120 1.03 10.27 -12.19
C GLU A 120 0.40 11.10 -13.32
N ARG A 121 -0.59 10.54 -14.03
CA ARG A 121 -1.06 11.05 -15.34
C ARG A 121 -1.88 12.32 -15.28
N MET A 122 -2.39 12.68 -14.11
CA MET A 122 -3.22 13.88 -13.94
C MET A 122 -2.33 15.10 -13.70
N LEU A 123 -2.87 16.31 -13.94
CA LEU A 123 -2.15 17.57 -13.70
C LEU A 123 -1.68 17.74 -12.24
N PHE A 124 -2.21 16.92 -11.33
CA PHE A 124 -1.75 16.78 -9.96
C PHE A 124 -1.80 15.30 -9.54
N THR A 125 -0.99 14.92 -8.56
CA THR A 125 -1.03 13.60 -7.92
C THR A 125 -0.92 13.75 -6.41
N VAL A 126 -1.63 12.91 -5.66
CA VAL A 126 -1.44 12.76 -4.20
C VAL A 126 -0.37 11.71 -3.88
N CYS A 127 0.08 10.96 -4.88
CA CYS A 127 1.08 9.90 -4.75
C CYS A 127 2.37 10.18 -5.57
N PRO A 128 3.03 11.35 -5.49
CA PRO A 128 4.27 11.60 -6.23
C PRO A 128 5.34 10.58 -5.85
N LYS A 129 5.93 9.91 -6.85
CA LYS A 129 6.83 8.74 -6.68
C LYS A 129 6.23 7.54 -5.94
N GLY A 130 4.94 7.57 -5.56
CA GLY A 130 4.30 6.52 -4.77
C GLY A 130 3.88 5.28 -5.55
N TYR A 131 3.93 5.31 -6.89
CA TYR A 131 3.66 4.15 -7.73
C TYR A 131 4.94 3.31 -7.92
N LEU A 132 5.22 2.40 -6.99
CA LEU A 132 6.41 1.55 -7.04
C LEU A 132 6.14 0.32 -7.89
N LYS A 133 6.78 0.24 -9.04
CA LYS A 133 6.71 -0.90 -9.95
C LYS A 133 7.83 -1.88 -9.63
N ARG A 134 7.51 -3.16 -9.52
CA ARG A 134 8.53 -4.22 -9.43
C ARG A 134 9.07 -4.54 -10.84
N VAL A 135 10.38 -4.43 -11.07
CA VAL A 135 11.01 -4.59 -12.41
C VAL A 135 11.61 -5.95 -12.69
#